data_AF-A0AA89CEJ1-F1
#
_entry.id   AF-A0AA89CEJ1-F1
#
_cell.length_a   1.000
_cell.length_b   1.000
_cell.length_c   1.000
_cell.angle_alpha   90.00
_cell.angle_beta   90.00
_cell.angle_gamma   90.00
#
_symmetry.space_group_name_H-M   'P 1'
#
loop_
_entity.id
_entity.type
_entity.pdbx_description
1 polymer ?
#
loop_
_entity_poly.entity_id
_entity_poly.type
_entity_poly.pdbx_seq_one_letter_code
_entity_poly.pdbx_strand_id
1 'polypeptide(L)'
;MSLFQLARAYTAIAHDGELMPVTIFKTDPNQPIAGTQVFNPTTAREVRAMLETVVAPGGTSPDAAVPGYRVGGKSGTAYKHEGHGYTRKYRASFVGMAPMPNPRVVIAVSVDEPTAGSHFGGQVSGPVFSAIAGDTMRALNVPPNMPIKQLVVSDDSPESAAAKGPQKLAAGSGAKHMIVSSTTRNSPGVVR
;
A
#
# COMPACT_ATOMS: atom_id res chain seq x y z
N MET A 1 -16.26 18.92 2.55
CA MET A 1 -16.82 17.55 2.72
C MET A 1 -16.17 16.90 3.92
N SER A 2 -16.93 16.22 4.79
CA SER A 2 -16.36 15.54 5.96
C SER A 2 -15.69 14.22 5.57
N LEU A 3 -14.74 13.74 6.39
CA LEU A 3 -14.08 12.45 6.16
C LEU A 3 -15.08 11.28 6.16
N PHE A 4 -16.11 11.38 6.99
CA PHE A 4 -17.19 10.41 7.06
C PHE A 4 -18.03 10.38 5.78
N GLN A 5 -18.36 11.54 5.21
CA GLN A 5 -19.05 11.61 3.92
C GLN A 5 -18.22 10.99 2.79
N LEU A 6 -16.89 11.16 2.83
CA LEU A 6 -15.98 10.55 1.87
C LEU A 6 -15.95 9.03 2.00
N ALA A 7 -15.86 8.51 3.22
CA ALA A 7 -15.93 7.08 3.48
C ALA A 7 -17.27 6.49 2.99
N ARG A 8 -18.39 7.16 3.26
CA ARG A 8 -19.71 6.78 2.74
C ARG A 8 -19.75 6.79 1.22
N ALA A 9 -19.22 7.82 0.56
CA ALA A 9 -19.20 7.86 -0.91
C ALA A 9 -18.43 6.66 -1.50
N TYR A 10 -17.34 6.24 -0.85
CA TYR A 10 -16.57 5.07 -1.28
C TYR A 10 -17.35 3.74 -1.15
N THR A 11 -18.42 3.66 -0.34
CA THR A 11 -19.26 2.45 -0.31
C THR A 11 -19.94 2.20 -1.65
N ALA A 12 -20.29 3.27 -2.40
CA ALA A 12 -20.86 3.12 -3.73
C ALA A 12 -19.91 2.42 -4.71
N ILE A 13 -18.60 2.62 -4.54
CA ILE A 13 -17.59 1.92 -5.35
C ILE A 13 -17.34 0.51 -4.78
N ALA A 14 -17.33 0.38 -3.45
CA ALA A 14 -17.07 -0.90 -2.77
C ALA A 14 -18.16 -1.94 -3.03
N HIS A 15 -19.42 -1.52 -3.02
CA HIS A 15 -20.62 -2.37 -3.07
C HIS A 15 -21.29 -2.31 -4.46
N ASP A 16 -20.50 -2.51 -5.52
CA ASP A 16 -21.00 -2.68 -6.90
C ASP A 16 -21.99 -1.58 -7.37
N GLY A 17 -21.74 -0.33 -6.99
CA GLY A 17 -22.55 0.82 -7.38
C GLY A 17 -23.63 1.23 -6.38
N GLU A 18 -23.83 0.49 -5.30
CA GLU A 18 -24.82 0.80 -4.26
C GLU A 18 -24.23 1.67 -3.14
N LEU A 19 -24.77 2.87 -2.99
CA LEU A 19 -24.47 3.74 -1.85
C LEU A 19 -25.17 3.21 -0.60
N MET A 20 -24.39 2.57 0.28
CA MET A 20 -24.90 1.99 1.52
C MET A 20 -25.28 3.07 2.54
N PRO A 21 -26.38 2.88 3.29
CA PRO A 21 -26.65 3.68 4.48
C PRO A 21 -25.60 3.37 5.56
N VAL A 22 -25.32 4.38 6.38
CA VAL A 22 -24.34 4.30 7.47
C VAL A 22 -25.05 4.25 8.81
N THR A 23 -24.63 3.34 9.69
CA THR A 23 -25.17 3.20 11.05
C THR A 23 -24.02 3.09 12.05
N ILE A 24 -24.22 3.67 13.24
CA ILE A 24 -23.35 3.48 14.41
C ILE A 24 -23.86 2.32 15.27
N PHE A 25 -25.16 2.02 15.17
CA PHE A 25 -25.78 0.89 15.85
C PHE A 25 -25.54 -0.40 15.07
N LYS A 26 -25.31 -1.49 15.80
CA LYS A 26 -25.20 -2.83 15.23
C LYS A 26 -26.53 -3.20 14.56
N THR A 27 -26.48 -3.42 13.25
CA THR A 27 -27.60 -3.95 12.47
C THR A 27 -27.70 -5.47 12.61
N ASP A 28 -28.91 -5.99 12.51
CA ASP A 28 -29.14 -7.44 12.45
C ASP A 28 -28.54 -8.00 11.15
N PRO A 29 -27.67 -9.03 11.19
CA PRO A 29 -27.12 -9.66 10.00
C PRO A 29 -28.17 -10.21 9.04
N ASN A 30 -29.36 -10.57 9.53
CA ASN A 30 -30.45 -11.13 8.74
C ASN A 30 -31.34 -10.07 8.10
N GLN A 31 -31.17 -8.79 8.48
CA GLN A 31 -31.96 -7.71 7.89
C GLN A 31 -31.26 -7.20 6.62
N PRO A 32 -31.92 -7.28 5.45
CA PRO A 32 -31.34 -6.75 4.23
C PRO A 32 -31.21 -5.22 4.34
N ILE A 33 -29.98 -4.73 4.26
CA ILE A 33 -29.69 -3.31 4.20
C ILE A 33 -29.69 -2.90 2.73
N ALA A 34 -30.77 -2.29 2.26
CA ALA A 34 -30.85 -1.80 0.89
C ALA A 34 -30.10 -0.46 0.74
N GLY A 35 -29.14 -0.43 -0.18
CA GLY A 35 -28.48 0.80 -0.63
C GLY A 35 -29.25 1.51 -1.74
N THR A 36 -28.78 2.71 -2.12
CA THR A 36 -29.26 3.39 -3.33
C THR A 36 -28.30 3.10 -4.49
N GLN A 37 -28.79 2.54 -5.60
CA GLN A 37 -27.96 2.33 -6.79
C GLN A 37 -27.59 3.69 -7.42
N VAL A 38 -26.30 4.00 -7.45
CA VAL A 38 -25.76 5.25 -8.06
C VAL A 38 -25.00 4.96 -9.34
N PHE A 39 -24.33 3.81 -9.43
CA PHE A 39 -23.56 3.39 -10.62
C PHE A 39 -23.98 2.00 -11.09
N ASN A 40 -23.69 1.65 -12.34
CA ASN A 40 -23.83 0.26 -12.78
C ASN A 40 -22.77 -0.63 -12.08
N PRO A 41 -23.09 -1.86 -11.64
CA PRO A 41 -22.12 -2.80 -11.07
C PRO A 41 -20.85 -2.99 -11.90
N THR A 42 -20.97 -3.03 -13.23
CA THR A 42 -19.82 -3.18 -14.13
C THR A 42 -18.88 -1.97 -14.03
N THR A 43 -19.43 -0.76 -14.05
CA THR A 43 -18.65 0.48 -13.91
C THR A 43 -17.95 0.56 -12.55
N ALA A 44 -18.63 0.17 -11.47
CA ALA A 44 -18.02 0.15 -10.14
C ALA A 44 -16.83 -0.83 -10.06
N ARG A 45 -16.94 -2.00 -10.70
CA ARG A 45 -15.84 -2.98 -10.82
C ARG A 45 -14.65 -2.46 -11.60
N GLU A 46 -14.89 -1.79 -12.71
CA GLU A 46 -13.84 -1.16 -13.52
C GLU A 46 -13.10 -0.08 -12.72
N VAL A 47 -13.84 0.79 -12.03
CA VAL A 47 -13.25 1.84 -11.17
C VAL A 47 -12.44 1.22 -10.03
N ARG A 48 -12.92 0.11 -9.41
CA ARG A 48 -12.12 -0.63 -8.43
C ARG A 48 -10.81 -1.13 -9.04
N ALA A 49 -10.84 -1.76 -10.20
CA ALA A 49 -9.61 -2.21 -10.86
C ALA A 49 -8.64 -1.05 -11.12
N MET A 50 -9.13 0.12 -11.53
CA MET A 50 -8.31 1.32 -11.69
C MET A 50 -7.71 1.81 -10.36
N LEU A 51 -8.48 1.81 -9.27
CA LEU A 51 -8.02 2.24 -7.94
C LEU A 51 -6.97 1.30 -7.34
N GLU A 52 -6.95 0.03 -7.73
CA GLU A 52 -5.90 -0.90 -7.33
C GLU A 52 -4.54 -0.51 -7.93
N THR A 53 -4.51 0.01 -9.16
CA THR A 53 -3.26 0.44 -9.81
C THR A 53 -2.56 1.59 -9.09
N VAL A 54 -3.28 2.37 -8.28
CA VAL A 54 -2.72 3.47 -7.49
C VAL A 54 -1.70 2.98 -6.45
N VAL A 55 -1.91 1.77 -5.94
CA VAL A 55 -1.08 1.15 -4.90
C VAL A 55 -0.03 0.19 -5.49
N ALA A 56 -0.17 -0.16 -6.77
CA ALA A 56 0.80 -0.98 -7.48
C ALA A 56 2.16 -0.27 -7.62
N PRO A 57 3.26 -1.02 -7.86
CA PRO A 57 4.55 -0.43 -8.18
C PRO A 57 4.45 0.55 -9.37
N GLY A 58 4.93 1.79 -9.18
CA GLY A 58 4.78 2.87 -10.17
C GLY A 58 3.48 3.69 -10.05
N GLY A 59 2.57 3.32 -9.16
CA GLY A 59 1.39 4.10 -8.80
C GLY A 59 1.70 5.31 -7.92
N THR A 60 0.69 6.13 -7.62
CA THR A 60 0.87 7.37 -6.83
C THR A 60 0.98 7.13 -5.32
N SER A 61 0.68 5.92 -4.83
CA SER A 61 0.69 5.61 -3.39
C SER A 61 1.11 4.16 -3.12
N PRO A 62 2.33 3.77 -3.50
CA PRO A 62 2.84 2.41 -3.27
C PRO A 62 2.95 2.07 -1.77
N ASP A 63 3.16 3.08 -0.92
CA ASP A 63 3.27 2.91 0.54
C ASP A 63 1.95 2.50 1.22
N ALA A 64 0.83 2.51 0.49
CA ALA A 64 -0.46 2.00 0.96
C ALA A 64 -0.64 0.49 0.75
N ALA A 65 0.34 -0.20 0.17
CA ALA A 65 0.27 -1.63 -0.10
C ALA A 65 0.18 -2.44 1.21
N VAL A 66 -0.72 -3.42 1.25
CA VAL A 66 -0.91 -4.30 2.40
C VAL A 66 -0.39 -5.69 2.07
N PRO A 67 0.60 -6.21 2.81
CA PRO A 67 1.10 -7.57 2.61
C PRO A 67 -0.03 -8.61 2.66
N GLY A 68 -0.15 -9.41 1.61
CA GLY A 68 -1.15 -10.49 1.53
C GLY A 68 -2.54 -10.07 1.06
N TYR A 69 -2.81 -8.78 0.84
CA TYR A 69 -4.11 -8.29 0.39
C TYR A 69 -4.02 -7.37 -0.82
N ARG A 70 -4.89 -7.62 -1.79
CA ARG A 70 -5.20 -6.67 -2.88
C ARG A 70 -5.92 -5.48 -2.29
N VAL A 71 -5.29 -4.30 -2.33
CA VAL A 71 -5.85 -3.06 -1.82
C VAL A 71 -5.80 -1.98 -2.89
N GLY A 72 -6.71 -1.02 -2.80
CA GLY A 72 -6.80 0.09 -3.73
C GLY A 72 -7.42 1.30 -3.08
N GLY A 73 -7.11 2.47 -3.60
CA GLY A 73 -7.55 3.71 -3.01
C GLY A 73 -6.99 4.93 -3.71
N LYS A 74 -7.17 6.09 -3.09
CA LYS A 74 -6.67 7.36 -3.59
C LYS A 74 -6.10 8.21 -2.47
N SER A 75 -4.94 8.79 -2.74
CA SER A 75 -4.35 9.84 -1.93
C SER A 75 -4.93 11.21 -2.28
N GLY A 76 -5.25 12.00 -1.26
CA GLY A 76 -5.55 13.42 -1.36
C GLY A 76 -4.51 14.24 -0.60
N THR A 77 -4.13 15.39 -1.15
CA THR A 77 -3.38 16.42 -0.42
C THR A 77 -4.07 17.74 -0.67
N ALA A 78 -4.55 18.39 0.39
CA ALA A 78 -5.27 19.66 0.28
C ALA A 78 -4.54 20.75 1.08
N TYR A 79 -4.50 21.96 0.53
CA TYR A 79 -4.05 23.13 1.28
C TYR A 79 -5.11 23.50 2.31
N LYS A 80 -4.66 23.78 3.54
CA LYS A 80 -5.56 24.21 4.62
C LYS A 80 -6.02 25.64 4.36
N HIS A 81 -7.33 25.82 4.39
CA HIS A 81 -7.96 27.12 4.26
C HIS A 81 -8.08 27.75 5.66
N GLU A 82 -7.45 28.91 5.86
CA GLU A 82 -7.58 29.70 7.10
C GLU A 82 -7.96 31.14 6.73
N GLY A 83 -9.01 31.67 7.36
CA GLY A 83 -9.52 33.02 7.07
C GLY A 83 -9.99 33.17 5.61
N HIS A 84 -9.32 34.04 4.85
CA HIS A 84 -9.66 34.40 3.47
C HIS A 84 -8.73 33.76 2.42
N GLY A 85 -7.89 32.80 2.78
CA GLY A 85 -6.94 32.21 1.82
C GLY A 85 -6.40 30.83 2.20
N TYR A 86 -5.53 30.32 1.32
CA TYR A 86 -4.79 29.08 1.54
C TYR A 86 -3.51 29.37 2.32
N THR A 87 -3.25 28.55 3.32
CA THR A 87 -1.99 28.57 4.08
C THR A 87 -1.00 27.56 3.50
N ARG A 88 0.25 27.58 3.99
CA ARG A 88 1.25 26.54 3.70
C ARG A 88 1.10 25.31 4.60
N LYS A 89 -0.05 25.13 5.22
CA LYS A 89 -0.39 23.93 5.99
C LYS A 89 -1.15 22.98 5.08
N TYR A 90 -0.93 21.69 5.30
CA TYR A 90 -1.47 20.63 4.46
C TYR A 90 -2.38 19.73 5.25
N ARG A 91 -3.37 19.17 4.56
CA ARG A 91 -4.14 18.04 5.03
C ARG A 91 -3.88 16.87 4.09
N ALA A 92 -3.19 15.87 4.63
CA ALA A 92 -2.93 14.61 3.96
C ALA A 92 -4.14 13.69 4.20
N SER A 93 -4.59 12.99 3.16
CA SER A 93 -5.62 11.97 3.29
C SER A 93 -5.37 10.80 2.36
N PHE A 94 -5.86 9.64 2.79
CA PHE A 94 -5.91 8.45 1.97
C PHE A 94 -7.23 7.74 2.23
N VAL A 95 -7.96 7.41 1.17
CA VAL A 95 -9.18 6.59 1.28
C VAL A 95 -9.04 5.40 0.36
N GLY A 96 -9.27 4.22 0.93
CA GLY A 96 -9.14 2.97 0.20
C GLY A 96 -10.06 1.90 0.73
N MET A 97 -10.00 0.74 0.09
CA MET A 97 -10.81 -0.42 0.42
C MET A 97 -10.02 -1.71 0.27
N ALA A 98 -10.46 -2.73 1.02
CA ALA A 98 -9.80 -4.02 1.07
C ALA A 98 -10.80 -5.16 1.35
N PRO A 99 -10.61 -6.35 0.76
CA PRO A 99 -9.79 -6.63 -0.42
C PRO A 99 -10.45 -6.16 -1.73
N MET A 100 -9.70 -5.77 -2.76
CA MET A 100 -10.27 -5.21 -4.01
C MET A 100 -11.26 -6.10 -4.78
N PRO A 101 -11.08 -7.44 -4.89
CA PRO A 101 -12.03 -8.29 -5.58
C PRO A 101 -13.41 -8.37 -4.90
N ASN A 102 -13.41 -8.32 -3.57
CA ASN A 102 -14.61 -8.37 -2.74
C ASN A 102 -14.42 -7.50 -1.50
N PRO A 103 -14.62 -6.18 -1.61
CA PRO A 103 -14.35 -5.24 -0.53
C PRO A 103 -15.17 -5.54 0.71
N ARG A 104 -14.49 -5.71 1.84
CA ARG A 104 -15.09 -5.94 3.15
C ARG A 104 -15.08 -4.70 4.02
N VAL A 105 -14.10 -3.81 3.79
CA VAL A 105 -13.94 -2.57 4.54
C VAL A 105 -13.57 -1.41 3.62
N VAL A 106 -14.02 -0.22 4.02
CA VAL A 106 -13.56 1.07 3.50
C VAL A 106 -12.87 1.79 4.65
N ILE A 107 -11.64 2.24 4.43
CA ILE A 107 -10.84 2.93 5.44
C ILE A 107 -10.49 4.30 4.89
N ALA A 108 -10.83 5.34 5.65
CA ALA A 108 -10.51 6.72 5.34
C ALA A 108 -9.61 7.29 6.44
N VAL A 109 -8.39 7.67 6.06
CA VAL A 109 -7.39 8.26 6.94
C VAL A 109 -7.21 9.73 6.55
N SER A 110 -7.12 10.60 7.55
CA SER A 110 -6.72 11.98 7.34
C SER A 110 -5.79 12.42 8.45
N VAL A 111 -4.67 13.03 8.06
CA VAL A 111 -3.69 13.64 8.95
C VAL A 111 -3.73 15.15 8.71
N ASP A 112 -4.05 15.91 9.76
CA ASP A 112 -4.06 17.37 9.73
C ASP A 112 -2.68 17.90 10.13
N GLU A 113 -2.17 18.86 9.36
CA GLU A 113 -0.88 19.52 9.56
C GLU A 113 0.29 18.55 9.81
N PRO A 114 0.63 17.63 8.88
CA PRO A 114 1.82 16.79 9.05
C PRO A 114 3.07 17.67 9.04
N THR A 115 3.83 17.66 10.14
CA THR A 115 5.01 18.52 10.35
C THR A 115 6.35 17.82 10.10
N ALA A 116 6.38 16.48 10.06
CA ALA A 116 7.60 15.70 9.92
C ALA A 116 7.55 14.77 8.70
N GLY A 117 8.67 14.72 7.96
CA GLY A 117 8.83 13.86 6.78
C GLY A 117 8.27 14.49 5.52
N SER A 118 7.08 14.03 5.10
CA SER A 118 6.43 14.45 3.86
C SER A 118 5.09 15.13 4.13
N HIS A 119 4.56 15.85 3.13
CA HIS A 119 3.21 16.42 3.16
C HIS A 119 2.26 15.71 2.18
N PHE A 120 2.76 14.78 1.36
CA PHE A 120 1.93 14.07 0.39
C PHE A 120 1.07 12.99 1.06
N GLY A 121 -0.23 13.00 0.75
CA GLY A 121 -1.21 12.05 1.30
C GLY A 121 -0.83 10.58 1.15
N GLY A 122 -0.21 10.21 0.02
CA GLY A 122 0.25 8.84 -0.21
C GLY A 122 1.37 8.40 0.75
N GLN A 123 2.31 9.29 1.06
CA GLN A 123 3.47 8.99 1.91
C GLN A 123 3.14 9.11 3.41
N VAL A 124 2.25 10.04 3.77
CA VAL A 124 1.87 10.27 5.17
C VAL A 124 0.73 9.34 5.59
N SER A 125 -0.36 9.31 4.83
CA SER A 125 -1.56 8.56 5.17
C SER A 125 -1.59 7.14 4.62
N GLY A 126 -0.78 6.82 3.60
CA GLY A 126 -0.67 5.48 3.02
C GLY A 126 -0.17 4.41 4.00
N PRO A 127 0.97 4.62 4.69
CA PRO A 127 1.46 3.66 5.69
C PRO A 127 0.48 3.42 6.84
N VAL A 128 -0.20 4.49 7.28
CA VAL A 128 -1.25 4.40 8.32
C VAL A 128 -2.43 3.57 7.82
N PHE A 129 -2.88 3.79 6.58
CA PHE A 129 -3.89 2.95 5.94
C PHE A 129 -3.44 1.49 5.87
N SER A 130 -2.20 1.22 5.46
CA SER A 130 -1.70 -0.14 5.29
C SER A 130 -1.72 -0.92 6.62
N ALA A 131 -1.25 -0.30 7.70
CA ALA A 131 -1.28 -0.89 9.04
C ALA A 131 -2.71 -1.20 9.50
N ILE A 132 -3.62 -0.22 9.43
CA ILE A 132 -5.03 -0.39 9.85
C ILE A 132 -5.71 -1.46 9.01
N ALA A 133 -5.51 -1.45 7.69
CA ALA A 133 -6.10 -2.43 6.78
C ALA A 133 -5.62 -3.85 7.08
N GLY A 134 -4.30 -4.04 7.26
CA GLY A 134 -3.72 -5.33 7.61
C GLY A 134 -4.29 -5.90 8.91
N ASP A 135 -4.36 -5.08 9.96
CA ASP A 135 -4.89 -5.50 11.25
C ASP A 135 -6.39 -5.75 11.22
N THR A 136 -7.14 -4.93 10.48
CA THR A 136 -8.58 -5.11 10.32
C THR A 136 -8.90 -6.40 9.56
N MET A 137 -8.16 -6.74 8.51
CA MET A 137 -8.36 -8.00 7.78
C MET A 137 -8.09 -9.22 8.65
N ARG A 138 -7.05 -9.16 9.49
CA ARG A 138 -6.76 -10.20 10.50
C ARG A 138 -7.87 -10.31 11.52
N ALA A 139 -8.33 -9.19 12.08
CA ALA A 139 -9.40 -9.16 13.07
C ALA A 139 -10.74 -9.69 12.52
N LEU A 140 -11.01 -9.45 11.24
CA LEU A 140 -12.21 -9.94 10.55
C LEU A 140 -12.06 -11.37 9.98
N ASN A 141 -10.94 -12.05 10.22
CA ASN A 141 -10.61 -13.37 9.67
C ASN A 141 -10.81 -13.45 8.14
N VAL A 142 -10.48 -12.37 7.43
CA VAL A 142 -10.49 -12.37 5.96
C VAL A 142 -9.24 -13.10 5.48
N PRO A 143 -9.34 -14.14 4.62
CA PRO A 143 -8.16 -14.84 4.15
C PRO A 143 -7.32 -13.95 3.20
N PRO A 144 -5.98 -14.02 3.26
CA PRO A 144 -5.10 -13.36 2.30
C PRO A 144 -5.41 -13.81 0.87
N ASN A 145 -5.39 -12.88 -0.08
CA ASN A 145 -5.64 -13.13 -1.50
C ASN A 145 -4.42 -12.82 -2.40
N MET A 146 -3.27 -12.61 -1.78
CA MET A 146 -1.96 -12.49 -2.43
C MET A 146 -0.92 -13.31 -1.69
N PRO A 147 0.13 -13.80 -2.38
CA PRO A 147 1.25 -14.45 -1.72
C PRO A 147 1.94 -13.45 -0.79
N ILE A 148 2.08 -13.83 0.49
CA ILE A 148 2.83 -13.04 1.47
C ILE A 148 4.31 -13.35 1.23
N LYS A 149 5.08 -12.35 0.79
CA LYS A 149 6.54 -12.47 0.76
C LYS A 149 7.01 -12.44 2.21
N GLN A 150 7.28 -13.61 2.77
CA GLN A 150 7.78 -13.75 4.13
C GLN A 150 9.15 -13.08 4.19
N LEU A 151 9.24 -11.93 4.86
CA LEU A 151 10.51 -11.32 5.20
C LEU A 151 11.16 -12.25 6.22
N VAL A 152 12.04 -13.15 5.75
CA VAL A 152 12.98 -13.87 6.61
C VAL A 152 13.89 -12.80 7.19
N VAL A 153 13.67 -12.43 8.45
CA VAL A 153 14.65 -11.67 9.22
C VAL A 153 15.77 -12.65 9.53
N SER A 154 16.84 -12.62 8.75
CA SER A 154 18.09 -13.23 9.15
C SER A 154 18.64 -12.38 10.29
N ASP A 155 18.65 -12.92 11.51
CA ASP A 155 19.44 -12.39 12.62
C ASP A 155 20.92 -12.54 12.27
N ASP A 156 21.49 -11.61 11.51
CA ASP A 156 22.94 -11.47 11.40
C ASP A 156 23.47 -10.82 12.69
N SER A 157 23.57 -11.64 13.75
CA SER A 157 24.52 -11.38 14.84
C SER A 157 25.92 -11.77 14.36
N PRO A 158 26.95 -10.92 14.49
CA PRO A 158 28.29 -11.26 14.04
C PRO A 158 28.90 -12.24 15.04
N GLU A 159 28.80 -13.53 14.76
CA GLU A 159 29.48 -14.54 15.57
C GLU A 159 30.99 -14.50 15.30
N SER A 160 31.70 -14.26 16.40
CA SER A 160 33.14 -14.16 16.58
C SER A 160 33.93 -15.25 15.85
N ALA A 161 34.99 -14.83 15.17
CA ALA A 161 36.04 -15.70 14.65
C ALA A 161 36.65 -16.57 15.76
N ALA A 162 36.46 -17.89 15.67
CA ALA A 162 37.25 -18.86 16.44
C ALA A 162 37.58 -20.09 15.59
N ALA A 163 38.87 -20.38 15.54
CA ALA A 163 39.56 -21.30 14.66
C ALA A 163 39.25 -22.80 14.90
N LYS A 164 39.29 -23.60 13.82
CA LYS A 164 39.85 -24.97 13.80
C LYS A 164 40.43 -25.28 12.41
N GLY A 165 41.74 -25.57 12.34
CA GLY A 165 42.36 -26.40 11.27
C GLY A 165 42.62 -27.81 11.81
N PRO A 166 43.46 -28.65 11.15
CA PRO A 166 43.69 -28.85 9.71
C PRO A 166 43.63 -30.35 9.31
N GLN A 167 43.30 -30.69 8.05
CA GLN A 167 43.68 -31.93 7.29
C GLN A 167 42.74 -32.10 6.06
N LYS A 168 43.13 -32.54 4.85
CA LYS A 168 44.36 -33.18 4.33
C LYS A 168 44.41 -32.95 2.81
N LEU A 169 45.61 -32.69 2.29
CA LEU A 169 45.95 -32.54 0.88
C LEU A 169 46.06 -33.92 0.20
N ALA A 170 45.42 -34.12 -0.95
CA ALA A 170 45.78 -35.15 -1.92
C ALA A 170 45.57 -34.63 -3.35
N ALA A 171 46.66 -34.60 -4.12
CA ALA A 171 46.82 -34.22 -5.53
C ALA A 171 46.05 -35.14 -6.50
N GLY A 172 45.81 -34.87 -7.78
CA GLY A 172 46.03 -33.78 -8.76
C GLY A 172 44.92 -33.95 -9.83
N SER A 173 44.81 -33.31 -10.98
CA SER A 173 45.67 -32.59 -11.92
C SER A 173 44.72 -31.98 -12.97
N GLY A 174 45.06 -30.85 -13.58
CA GLY A 174 44.43 -30.40 -14.82
C GLY A 174 44.07 -28.91 -14.90
N ALA A 175 45.08 -28.06 -15.12
CA ALA A 175 44.93 -26.63 -15.37
C ALA A 175 44.33 -26.34 -16.77
N LYS A 176 43.61 -25.22 -16.89
CA LYS A 176 43.91 -24.14 -17.86
C LYS A 176 43.11 -22.87 -17.54
N HIS A 177 43.85 -21.83 -17.16
CA HIS A 177 43.43 -20.43 -17.15
C HIS A 177 43.24 -19.91 -18.58
N MET A 178 42.29 -18.99 -18.76
CA MET A 178 42.37 -17.98 -19.82
C MET A 178 41.97 -16.62 -19.21
N ILE A 179 42.96 -15.75 -19.09
CA ILE A 179 42.83 -14.31 -18.85
C ILE A 179 43.00 -13.63 -20.23
N VAL A 180 42.39 -12.45 -20.41
CA VAL A 180 42.92 -11.22 -21.07
C VAL A 180 41.69 -10.37 -21.45
N SER A 181 41.41 -9.29 -20.70
CA SER A 181 41.79 -7.87 -20.98
C SER A 181 40.77 -7.21 -21.93
N SER A 182 40.35 -5.95 -21.86
CA SER A 182 41.01 -4.72 -21.41
C SER A 182 39.97 -3.60 -21.19
N THR A 183 40.17 -2.83 -20.11
CA THR A 183 40.09 -1.35 -20.06
C THR A 183 39.33 -0.58 -21.14
N THR A 184 38.31 0.20 -20.78
CA THR A 184 38.23 1.65 -21.10
C THR A 184 37.28 2.40 -20.16
N ARG A 185 37.77 3.48 -19.54
CA ARG A 185 36.97 4.52 -18.86
C ARG A 185 36.15 5.28 -19.90
N ASN A 186 34.91 5.70 -19.61
CA ASN A 186 34.54 7.13 -19.70
C ASN A 186 33.16 7.41 -19.08
N SER A 187 33.05 8.59 -18.47
CA SER A 187 31.90 9.16 -17.75
C SER A 187 31.01 10.02 -18.69
N PRO A 188 29.90 10.62 -18.20
CA PRO A 188 28.64 10.80 -18.93
C PRO A 188 28.55 12.06 -19.80
N GLY A 189 27.67 12.03 -20.80
CA GLY A 189 27.38 13.15 -21.71
C GLY A 189 25.92 13.58 -21.66
N VAL A 190 25.72 14.87 -21.34
CA VAL A 190 24.50 15.68 -21.44
C VAL A 190 23.98 15.70 -22.88
N VAL A 191 22.66 15.63 -23.06
CA VAL A 191 21.98 16.03 -24.30
C VAL A 191 20.86 17.01 -23.96
N ARG A 192 20.80 18.03 -24.82
CA ARG A 192 20.07 19.30 -24.75
C ARG A 192 18.56 19.18 -24.61
#